data_AF-A0A7V9GCV3-F1
#
_entry.id   AF-A0A7V9GCV3-F1
#
_cell.length_a   1.000
_cell.length_b   1.000
_cell.length_c   1.000
_cell.angle_alpha   90.00
_cell.angle_beta   90.00
_cell.angle_gamma   90.00
#
_symmetry.space_group_name_H-M   'P 1'
#
loop_
_entity.id
_entity.type
_entity.pdbx_description
1 polymer ?
#
loop_
_entity_poly.entity_id
_entity_poly.type
_entity_poly.pdbx_seq_one_letter_code
_entity_poly.pdbx_strand_id
1 'polypeptide(L)'
;MKTKKEEIQESDEAAIAQSVEIAPAAKAVSDEDFPSELGEPRWAVVSFENCIEAGLTYDEAAQKLRKLAAEDISGLCIVTDEAAYRIMN
;
A
#
# COMPACT_ATOMS: atom_id res chain seq x y z
N MET A 1 19.21 -24.45 -67.60
CA MET A 1 17.75 -24.29 -67.68
C MET A 1 17.14 -24.77 -66.37
N LYS A 2 16.41 -23.86 -65.71
CA LYS A 2 15.30 -24.08 -64.76
C LYS A 2 15.63 -24.57 -63.34
N THR A 3 15.21 -23.70 -62.41
CA THR A 3 15.44 -23.52 -60.98
C THR A 3 14.46 -24.32 -60.10
N LYS A 4 14.87 -24.72 -58.89
CA LYS A 4 14.06 -24.74 -57.65
C LYS A 4 15.00 -25.01 -56.44
N LYS A 5 15.25 -24.03 -55.54
CA LYS A 5 14.48 -23.61 -54.33
C LYS A 5 14.29 -24.78 -53.35
N GLU A 6 14.77 -24.71 -52.12
CA GLU A 6 14.27 -23.96 -50.93
C GLU A 6 15.25 -24.25 -49.76
N GLU A 7 15.30 -23.59 -48.61
CA GLU A 7 14.95 -22.27 -48.08
C GLU A 7 15.38 -22.35 -46.60
N ILE A 8 15.87 -21.23 -46.07
CA ILE A 8 16.55 -21.10 -44.77
C ILE A 8 15.50 -20.95 -43.68
N GLN A 9 15.73 -21.55 -42.50
CA GLN A 9 15.00 -21.14 -41.31
C GLN A 9 15.95 -21.01 -40.12
N GLU A 10 16.43 -19.78 -39.94
CA GLU A 10 17.26 -19.30 -38.85
C GLU A 10 16.43 -18.29 -38.06
N SER A 11 16.34 -18.56 -36.75
CA SER A 11 16.36 -17.67 -35.59
C SER A 11 15.41 -16.47 -35.45
N ASP A 12 14.75 -16.50 -34.30
CA ASP A 12 14.62 -15.45 -33.28
C ASP A 12 13.77 -14.18 -33.43
N GLU A 13 13.10 -13.94 -32.30
CA GLU A 13 12.78 -12.68 -31.62
C GLU A 13 11.73 -11.69 -32.19
N ALA A 14 10.74 -11.46 -31.31
CA ALA A 14 9.93 -10.24 -31.10
C ALA A 14 9.19 -9.58 -32.27
N ALA A 15 7.85 -9.60 -32.20
CA ALA A 15 7.03 -8.42 -32.49
C ALA A 15 5.59 -8.56 -31.94
N ILE A 16 5.23 -7.60 -31.09
CA ILE A 16 3.90 -7.20 -30.63
C ILE A 16 2.90 -6.92 -31.77
N ALA A 17 1.61 -7.23 -31.59
CA ALA A 17 0.49 -6.31 -31.85
C ALA A 17 -0.90 -6.93 -31.56
N GLN A 18 -1.57 -6.27 -30.61
CA GLN A 18 -2.98 -6.14 -30.27
C GLN A 18 -4.04 -6.65 -31.27
N SER A 19 -5.12 -7.23 -30.70
CA SER A 19 -6.51 -6.80 -30.94
C SER A 19 -7.44 -7.61 -30.04
N VAL A 20 -7.95 -7.04 -28.95
CA VAL A 20 -9.15 -7.57 -28.28
C VAL A 20 -10.17 -6.45 -28.21
N GLU A 21 -11.26 -6.69 -28.94
CA GLU A 21 -12.42 -5.83 -29.07
C GLU A 21 -13.07 -5.55 -27.71
N ILE A 22 -13.48 -4.31 -27.49
CA ILE A 22 -14.19 -3.88 -26.28
C ILE A 22 -15.53 -3.26 -26.68
N ALA A 23 -16.64 -3.91 -26.30
CA ALA A 23 -17.86 -3.29 -25.78
C ALA A 23 -18.95 -4.35 -25.48
N PRO A 24 -19.94 -4.10 -24.60
CA PRO A 24 -20.09 -2.99 -23.65
C PRO A 24 -20.38 -3.42 -22.20
N ALA A 25 -19.84 -2.64 -21.25
CA ALA A 25 -20.41 -2.34 -19.94
C ALA A 25 -20.89 -3.51 -19.05
N ALA A 26 -19.98 -4.39 -18.65
CA ALA A 26 -20.07 -4.93 -17.29
C ALA A 26 -19.67 -3.79 -16.34
N LYS A 27 -20.67 -3.20 -15.69
CA LYS A 27 -20.60 -2.09 -14.73
C LYS A 27 -19.30 -2.18 -13.92
N ALA A 28 -18.39 -1.24 -14.15
CA ALA A 28 -17.24 -1.02 -13.28
C ALA A 28 -17.81 -0.93 -11.86
N VAL A 29 -17.39 -1.85 -10.99
CA VAL A 29 -17.52 -1.61 -9.56
C VAL A 29 -16.67 -0.38 -9.30
N SER A 30 -17.31 0.76 -9.14
CA SER A 30 -16.70 1.93 -8.55
C SER A 30 -16.05 1.47 -7.25
N ASP A 31 -14.79 1.83 -7.03
CA ASP A 31 -14.22 1.91 -5.68
C ASP A 31 -15.12 2.86 -4.88
N GLU A 32 -16.22 2.32 -4.37
CA GLU A 32 -17.14 3.00 -3.47
C GLU A 32 -16.30 3.59 -2.34
N ASP A 33 -16.59 4.83 -1.96
CA ASP A 33 -15.95 5.61 -0.89
C ASP A 33 -15.95 4.85 0.45
N PHE A 34 -15.08 3.86 0.62
CA PHE A 34 -14.82 3.25 1.90
C PHE A 34 -13.99 4.26 2.70
N PRO A 35 -14.55 4.82 3.81
CA PRO A 35 -13.78 5.73 4.64
C PRO A 35 -12.53 5.00 5.13
N SER A 36 -11.37 5.63 4.92
CA SER A 36 -10.09 5.07 5.35
C SER A 36 -10.01 4.96 6.87
N GLU A 37 -9.59 3.81 7.38
CA GLU A 37 -9.37 3.57 8.82
C GLU A 37 -8.31 4.52 9.43
N LEU A 38 -7.47 5.15 8.59
CA LEU A 38 -6.47 6.12 9.06
C LEU A 38 -7.12 7.38 9.66
N GLY A 39 -8.35 7.70 9.24
CA GLY A 39 -9.13 8.81 9.80
C GLY A 39 -9.90 8.45 11.07
N GLU A 40 -9.90 7.18 11.50
CA GLU A 40 -10.60 6.76 12.71
C GLU A 40 -9.74 7.05 13.95
N PRO A 41 -10.33 7.54 15.06
CA PRO A 41 -9.64 7.78 16.32
C PRO A 41 -9.38 6.47 17.08
N ARG A 42 -8.49 5.63 16.54
CA ARG A 42 -8.17 4.27 17.03
C ARG A 42 -6.68 3.96 17.10
N TRP A 43 -5.86 4.98 16.90
CA TRP A 43 -4.41 4.89 16.86
C TRP A 43 -3.80 5.45 18.14
N ALA A 44 -2.68 4.85 18.53
CA ALA A 44 -1.90 5.22 19.70
C ALA A 44 -0.43 5.40 19.33
N VAL A 45 0.23 6.33 20.03
CA VAL A 45 1.68 6.45 20.03
C VAL A 45 2.20 5.82 21.31
N VAL A 46 3.11 4.86 21.17
CA VAL A 46 3.74 4.16 22.28
C VAL A 46 5.24 4.39 22.25
N SER A 47 5.86 4.38 23.42
CA SER A 47 7.29 4.23 23.60
C SER A 47 7.63 2.77 23.89
N PHE A 48 8.90 2.48 24.16
CA PHE A 48 9.32 1.19 24.66
C PHE A 48 8.70 0.82 26.02
N GLU A 49 8.43 1.82 26.87
CA GLU A 49 8.04 1.58 28.27
C GLU A 49 6.53 1.73 28.52
N ASN A 50 5.83 2.51 27.70
CA ASN A 50 4.42 2.82 27.92
C ASN A 50 3.69 3.25 26.64
N CYS A 51 2.36 3.29 26.71
CA CYS A 51 1.58 4.07 25.76
C CYS A 51 1.54 5.54 26.20
N ILE A 52 1.93 6.44 25.29
CA ILE A 52 2.02 7.87 25.52
C ILE A 52 0.66 8.52 25.32
N GLU A 53 -0.05 8.14 24.25
CA GLU A 53 -1.35 8.70 23.89
C GLU A 53 -2.10 7.73 22.97
N ALA A 54 -3.43 7.64 23.12
CA ALA A 54 -4.32 6.71 22.42
C ALA A 54 -5.58 7.44 21.94
N GLY A 55 -6.37 6.81 21.06
CA GLY A 55 -7.60 7.40 20.51
C GLY A 55 -7.35 8.52 19.51
N LEU A 56 -6.21 8.49 18.82
CA LEU A 56 -5.81 9.45 17.79
C LEU A 56 -6.22 8.95 16.40
N THR A 57 -6.42 9.87 15.47
CA THR A 57 -6.29 9.54 14.04
C THR A 57 -4.84 9.25 13.69
N TYR A 58 -4.57 8.57 12.57
CA TYR A 58 -3.20 8.28 12.17
C TYR A 58 -2.38 9.55 11.93
N ASP A 59 -2.99 10.59 11.36
CA ASP A 59 -2.31 11.88 11.13
C ASP A 59 -1.95 12.59 12.44
N GLU A 60 -2.83 12.57 13.43
CA GLU A 60 -2.55 13.09 14.77
C GLU A 60 -1.44 12.28 15.45
N ALA A 61 -1.48 10.95 15.36
CA ALA A 61 -0.44 10.07 15.87
C ALA A 61 0.91 10.34 15.21
N ALA A 62 0.94 10.56 13.89
CA ALA A 62 2.15 10.89 13.15
C ALA A 62 2.72 12.26 13.55
N GLN A 63 1.86 13.27 13.75
CA GLN A 63 2.28 14.56 14.28
C GLN A 63 2.85 14.44 15.69
N LYS A 64 2.22 13.65 16.55
CA LYS A 64 2.68 13.40 17.92
C LYS A 64 4.02 12.68 17.93
N LEU A 65 4.19 11.63 17.13
CA LEU A 65 5.44 10.90 16.99
C LEU A 65 6.58 11.83 16.56
N ARG A 66 6.35 12.70 15.56
CA ARG A 66 7.37 13.66 15.11
C ARG A 66 7.78 14.65 16.22
N LYS A 67 6.82 15.12 17.03
CA LYS A 67 7.11 16.01 18.16
C LYS A 67 7.99 15.31 19.20
N LEU A 68 7.60 14.09 19.59
CA LEU A 68 8.35 13.28 20.57
C LEU A 68 9.74 12.86 20.06
N ALA A 69 9.85 12.55 18.76
CA ALA A 69 11.14 12.26 18.14
C ALA A 69 12.06 13.49 18.14
N ALA A 70 11.52 14.71 18.00
CA ALA A 70 12.29 15.94 18.13
C ALA A 70 12.74 16.23 19.58
N GLU A 71 12.10 15.59 20.57
CA GLU A 71 12.48 15.59 21.98
C GLU A 71 13.48 14.46 22.32
N ASP A 72 14.05 13.78 21.31
CA ASP A 72 15.03 12.69 21.43
C ASP A 72 14.50 11.43 22.15
N ILE A 73 13.16 11.25 22.16
CA ILE A 73 12.54 10.05 22.71
C ILE A 73 12.69 8.91 21.71
N SER A 74 13.39 7.86 22.13
CA SER A 74 13.64 6.65 21.32
C SER A 74 12.53 5.61 21.46
N GLY A 75 12.43 4.71 20.48
CA GLY A 75 11.51 3.56 20.54
C GLY A 75 10.03 3.94 20.34
N LEU A 76 9.77 5.03 19.60
CA LEU A 76 8.42 5.49 19.30
C LEU A 76 7.80 4.69 18.15
N CYS A 77 6.58 4.21 18.35
CA CYS A 77 5.80 3.47 17.36
C CYS A 77 4.35 3.97 17.33
N ILE A 78 3.73 3.95 16.14
CA ILE A 78 2.28 4.10 15.99
C ILE A 78 1.69 2.71 15.90
N VAL A 79 0.73 2.41 16.76
CA VAL A 79 0.01 1.15 16.80
C VAL A 79 -1.48 1.42 16.97
N THR A 80 -2.33 0.40 16.85
CA THR A 80 -3.75 0.52 17.22
C THR A 80 -3.92 0.57 18.74
N ASP A 81 -4.99 1.19 19.23
CA ASP A 81 -5.31 1.24 20.67
C ASP A 81 -5.37 -0.16 21.31
N GLU A 82 -5.90 -1.14 20.59
CA GLU A 82 -5.93 -2.56 21.00
C GLU A 82 -4.54 -3.14 21.28
N ALA A 83 -3.54 -2.72 20.50
CA ALA A 83 -2.16 -3.15 20.69
C ALA A 83 -1.51 -2.38 21.85
N ALA A 84 -1.77 -1.08 21.95
CA ALA A 84 -1.30 -0.25 23.06
C ALA A 84 -1.81 -0.74 24.42
N TYR A 85 -3.08 -1.16 24.50
CA TYR A 85 -3.67 -1.72 25.72
C TYR A 85 -2.93 -2.99 26.19
N ARG A 86 -2.46 -3.83 25.26
CA ARG A 86 -1.69 -5.05 25.59
C ARG A 86 -0.28 -4.77 26.11
N ILE A 87 0.27 -3.58 25.86
CA ILE A 87 1.57 -3.16 26.37
C ILE A 87 1.45 -2.66 27.83
N MET A 88 0.28 -2.14 28.21
CA MET A 88 0.02 -1.57 29.54
C MET A 88 -0.45 -2.58 30.58
N ASN A 89 -0.81 -3.80 30.16
CA ASN A 89 -1.22 -4.91 31.02
C ASN A 89 -0.04 -5.81 31.38
#